data_AF-A0A2S9KER5-F1
#
_entry.id   AF-A0A2S9KER5-F1
#
_cell.length_a   1.000
_cell.length_b   1.000
_cell.length_c   1.000
_cell.angle_alpha   90.00
_cell.angle_beta   90.00
_cell.angle_gamma   90.00
#
_symmetry.space_group_name_H-M   'P 1'
#
loop_
_entity.id
_entity.type
_entity.pdbx_description
1 polymer ?
#
loop_
_entity_poly.entity_id
_entity_poly.type
_entity_poly.pdbx_seq_one_letter_code
_entity_poly.pdbx_strand_id
1 'polypeptide(L)'
;MNPANTQQTVTAAAPAVSFWQAFAFWLKLGCISFGGPAGQISIMHQELVENRRWISERRFLHALNYCMLLPGPEAQQLATYIGWLMHRTWGGIVAGALFVLPSLLLLIGLSWVYIAFGDMPLVTGLFYGIKPAVTAIVVQAAHRIGSPPPPKTPP
;
A
#
# COMPACT_ATOMS: atom_id res chain seq x y z
N MET A 1 37.64 41.42 -27.06
CA MET A 1 36.58 41.55 -26.04
C MET A 1 35.46 40.59 -26.41
N ASN A 2 35.31 39.49 -25.66
CA ASN A 2 34.23 38.51 -25.86
C ASN A 2 33.25 38.60 -24.69
N PRO A 3 31.98 38.96 -24.92
CA PRO A 3 30.94 38.64 -23.95
C PRO A 3 29.62 38.24 -24.63
N ALA A 4 29.45 36.97 -24.99
CA ALA A 4 28.15 36.38 -25.27
C ALA A 4 28.23 34.84 -25.32
N ASN A 5 28.84 34.22 -24.31
CA ASN A 5 28.61 32.79 -24.09
C ASN A 5 27.27 32.68 -23.38
N THR A 6 26.21 32.66 -24.18
CA THR A 6 24.82 32.40 -23.81
C THR A 6 24.78 31.09 -23.06
N GLN A 7 24.88 31.16 -21.73
CA GLN A 7 24.68 30.03 -20.84
C GLN A 7 23.23 29.57 -21.02
N GLN A 8 23.05 28.62 -21.94
CA GLN A 8 21.94 27.70 -21.98
C GLN A 8 21.95 26.95 -20.65
N THR A 9 21.29 27.52 -19.65
CA THR A 9 20.86 26.79 -18.46
C THR A 9 19.80 25.83 -18.94
N VAL A 10 20.23 24.65 -19.38
CA VAL A 10 19.36 23.50 -19.62
C VAL A 10 18.65 23.27 -18.29
N THR A 11 17.41 23.76 -18.20
CA THR A 11 16.51 23.44 -17.10
C THR A 11 16.24 21.96 -17.29
N ALA A 12 17.02 21.10 -16.63
CA ALA A 12 16.85 19.66 -16.65
C ALA A 12 15.47 19.37 -16.07
N ALA A 13 14.49 19.23 -16.96
CA ALA A 13 13.14 18.81 -16.61
C ALA A 13 13.27 17.50 -15.82
N ALA A 14 12.74 17.48 -14.59
CA ALA A 14 12.69 16.26 -13.79
C ALA A 14 12.16 15.11 -14.65
N PRO A 15 12.83 13.94 -14.67
CA PRO A 15 12.46 12.86 -15.57
C PRO A 15 10.98 12.52 -15.34
N ALA A 16 10.17 12.67 -16.38
CA ALA A 16 8.77 12.28 -16.33
C ALA A 16 8.72 10.80 -15.94
N VAL A 17 8.11 10.49 -14.79
CA VAL A 17 8.00 9.11 -14.32
C VAL A 17 7.31 8.30 -15.40
N SER A 18 7.91 7.19 -15.82
CA SER A 18 7.27 6.31 -16.80
C SER A 18 6.09 5.59 -16.14
N PHE A 19 4.94 5.57 -16.81
CA PHE A 19 3.75 4.88 -16.34
C PHE A 19 4.02 3.40 -16.02
N TRP A 20 4.86 2.74 -16.82
CA TRP A 20 5.24 1.34 -16.58
C TRP A 20 6.07 1.14 -15.32
N GLN A 21 6.93 2.11 -14.97
CA GLN A 21 7.69 2.06 -13.72
C GLN A 21 6.77 2.25 -12.52
N ALA A 22 5.83 3.19 -12.61
CA ALA A 22 4.81 3.39 -11.59
C ALA A 22 3.93 2.13 -11.43
N PHE A 23 3.46 1.55 -12.55
CA PHE A 23 2.67 0.32 -12.56
C PHE A 23 3.39 -0.83 -11.84
N ALA A 24 4.65 -1.11 -12.20
CA ALA A 24 5.43 -2.17 -11.58
C ALA A 24 5.65 -1.91 -10.08
N PHE A 25 5.86 -0.65 -9.69
CA PHE A 25 5.97 -0.26 -8.29
C PHE A 25 4.67 -0.53 -7.52
N TRP A 26 3.52 -0.08 -8.02
CA TRP A 26 2.23 -0.28 -7.35
C TRP A 26 1.87 -1.76 -7.23
N LEU A 27 2.14 -2.55 -8.27
CA LEU A 27 1.95 -3.99 -8.24
C LEU A 27 2.84 -4.64 -7.16
N LYS A 28 4.14 -4.29 -7.11
CA LYS A 28 5.04 -4.78 -6.08
C LYS A 28 4.53 -4.41 -4.69
N LEU A 29 4.10 -3.16 -4.53
CA LEU A 29 3.58 -2.62 -3.27
C LEU A 29 2.34 -3.37 -2.80
N GLY A 30 1.39 -3.66 -3.69
CA GLY A 30 0.22 -4.49 -3.39
C GLY A 30 0.60 -5.91 -2.97
N CYS A 31 1.59 -6.52 -3.62
CA CYS A 31 2.10 -7.84 -3.23
C CYS A 31 2.78 -7.86 -1.85
N ILE A 32 3.37 -6.75 -1.41
CA ILE A 32 4.04 -6.62 -0.10
C ILE A 32 3.22 -5.81 0.91
N SER A 33 1.90 -5.63 0.68
CA SER A 33 1.02 -4.84 1.54
C SER A 33 0.65 -5.56 2.85
N PHE A 34 1.65 -6.06 3.57
CA PHE A 34 1.54 -6.68 4.88
C PHE A 34 2.39 -5.90 5.90
N GLY A 35 2.02 -5.89 7.18
CA GLY A 35 2.75 -5.15 8.22
C GLY A 35 2.05 -3.90 8.77
N GLY A 36 0.79 -3.67 8.40
CA GLY A 36 -0.04 -2.59 8.93
C GLY A 36 0.20 -1.22 8.26
N PRO A 37 -0.64 -0.21 8.56
CA PRO A 37 -0.63 1.07 7.86
C PRO A 37 0.72 1.80 7.94
N ALA A 38 1.33 1.84 9.13
CA ALA A 38 2.61 2.51 9.34
C ALA A 38 3.75 1.90 8.50
N GLY A 39 3.81 0.56 8.40
CA GLY A 39 4.80 -0.13 7.59
C GLY A 39 4.63 0.16 6.10
N GLN A 40 3.39 0.15 5.61
CA GLN A 40 3.09 0.46 4.20
C GLN A 40 3.43 1.92 3.86
N ILE A 41 3.10 2.87 4.73
CA ILE A 41 3.44 4.30 4.55
C ILE A 41 4.96 4.50 4.55
N SER A 42 5.69 3.82 5.43
CA SER A 42 7.16 3.87 5.47
C SER A 42 7.80 3.36 4.18
N ILE A 43 7.33 2.23 3.64
CA ILE A 43 7.81 1.70 2.35
C ILE A 43 7.53 2.68 1.21
N MET A 44 6.33 3.29 1.20
CA MET A 44 6.00 4.31 0.21
C MET A 44 6.92 5.51 0.29
N HIS A 45 7.17 6.03 1.50
CA HIS A 45 8.07 7.16 1.73
C HIS A 45 9.48 6.85 1.23
N GLN A 46 10.06 5.74 1.70
CA GLN A 46 11.40 5.30 1.32
C GLN A 46 11.54 5.11 -0.20
N GLU A 47 10.60 4.42 -0.86
CA GLU A 47 10.70 4.17 -2.30
C GLU A 47 10.40 5.41 -3.15
N LEU A 48 9.33 6.15 -2.84
CA LEU A 48 8.84 7.24 -3.68
C LEU A 48 9.60 8.56 -3.46
N VAL A 49 10.08 8.79 -2.24
CA VAL A 49 10.76 10.04 -1.85
C VAL A 49 12.27 9.85 -1.82
N GLU A 50 12.78 8.83 -1.12
CA GLU A 50 14.23 8.69 -0.92
C GLU A 50 14.93 8.01 -2.11
N ASN A 51 14.48 6.80 -2.47
CA ASN A 51 15.15 5.96 -3.47
C ASN A 51 14.92 6.49 -4.89
N ARG A 52 13.65 6.69 -5.29
CA ARG A 52 13.30 7.07 -6.67
C ARG A 52 13.15 8.57 -6.87
N ARG A 53 12.93 9.33 -5.80
CA ARG A 53 12.72 10.79 -5.81
C ARG A 53 11.64 11.24 -6.80
N TRP A 54 10.59 10.42 -6.95
CA TRP A 54 9.45 10.71 -7.82
C TRP A 54 8.54 11.79 -7.22
N ILE A 55 8.51 11.88 -5.89
CA ILE A 55 7.76 12.87 -5.13
C ILE A 55 8.68 13.51 -4.10
N SER A 56 8.54 14.82 -3.87
CA SER A 56 9.28 15.52 -2.83
C SER A 56 8.69 15.25 -1.44
N GLU A 57 9.54 15.29 -0.42
CA GLU A 57 9.17 15.15 1.00
C GLU A 57 7.91 15.96 1.36
N ARG A 58 7.94 17.26 1.04
CA ARG A 58 6.83 18.18 1.32
C ARG A 58 5.52 17.71 0.69
N ARG A 59 5.57 17.19 -0.54
CA ARG A 59 4.38 16.77 -1.29
C ARG A 59 3.84 15.43 -0.78
N PHE A 60 4.73 14.52 -0.36
CA PHE A 60 4.35 13.28 0.32
C PHE A 60 3.69 13.57 1.68
N LEU A 61 4.30 14.40 2.53
CA LEU A 61 3.74 14.77 3.82
C LEU A 61 2.39 15.49 3.70
N HIS A 62 2.23 16.33 2.68
CA HIS A 62 0.95 16.98 2.41
C HIS A 62 -0.16 15.97 2.03
N ALA A 63 0.19 14.97 1.22
CA ALA A 63 -0.70 13.86 0.89
C ALA A 63 -1.05 13.03 2.12
N LEU A 64 -0.06 12.69 2.95
CA LEU A 64 -0.23 11.92 4.18
C LEU A 64 -1.17 12.64 5.15
N ASN A 65 -0.91 13.92 5.44
CA ASN A 65 -1.77 14.73 6.30
C ASN A 65 -3.20 14.80 5.77
N TYR A 66 -3.37 14.91 4.44
CA TYR A 66 -4.70 14.90 3.84
C TYR A 66 -5.42 13.56 4.05
N CYS A 67 -4.71 12.43 3.88
CA CYS A 67 -5.29 11.10 4.12
C CYS A 67 -5.60 10.85 5.59
N MET A 68 -4.83 11.43 6.53
CA MET A 68 -5.15 11.36 7.97
C MET A 68 -6.41 12.15 8.35
N LEU A 69 -6.80 13.17 7.57
CA LEU A 69 -8.05 13.90 7.76
C LEU A 69 -9.27 13.16 7.19
N LEU A 70 -9.05 12.26 6.21
CA LEU A 70 -10.12 11.51 5.57
C LEU A 70 -10.40 10.22 6.37
N PRO A 71 -11.66 9.95 6.76
CA PRO A 71 -11.98 8.68 7.38
C PRO A 71 -11.78 7.54 6.37
N GLY A 72 -10.84 6.63 6.62
CA GLY A 72 -10.65 5.45 5.79
C GLY A 72 -9.28 4.78 5.93
N PRO A 73 -8.98 3.81 5.06
CA PRO A 73 -7.71 3.08 5.08
C PRO A 73 -6.56 3.97 4.61
N GLU A 74 -5.82 4.56 5.58
CA GLU A 74 -4.78 5.58 5.36
C GLU A 74 -3.79 5.23 4.24
N ALA A 75 -3.22 4.02 4.25
CA ALA A 75 -2.21 3.61 3.28
C ALA A 75 -2.79 3.46 1.86
N GLN A 76 -4.01 2.92 1.71
CA GLN A 76 -4.65 2.79 0.40
C GLN A 76 -5.06 4.16 -0.17
N GLN A 77 -5.57 5.05 0.68
CA GLN A 77 -5.88 6.43 0.29
C GLN A 77 -4.62 7.16 -0.18
N LEU A 78 -3.52 7.02 0.56
CA LEU A 78 -2.23 7.60 0.20
C LEU A 78 -1.70 7.04 -1.13
N ALA A 79 -1.77 5.71 -1.33
CA ALA A 79 -1.41 5.07 -2.59
C ALA A 79 -2.19 5.67 -3.78
N THR A 80 -3.51 5.76 -3.62
CA THR A 80 -4.42 6.25 -4.66
C THR A 80 -4.16 7.73 -4.96
N TYR A 81 -3.95 8.55 -3.92
CA TYR A 81 -3.69 9.97 -4.07
C TYR A 81 -2.32 10.24 -4.70
N ILE A 82 -1.28 9.50 -4.29
CA ILE A 82 0.04 9.59 -4.92
C ILE A 82 0.01 9.10 -6.36
N GLY A 83 -0.67 7.99 -6.65
CA GLY A 83 -0.90 7.52 -8.01
C GLY A 83 -1.57 8.61 -8.86
N TRP A 84 -2.56 9.29 -8.30
CA TRP A 84 -3.22 10.42 -8.96
C TRP A 84 -2.29 11.62 -9.19
N LEU A 85 -1.39 11.88 -8.26
CA LEU A 85 -0.42 12.97 -8.38
C LEU A 85 0.63 12.70 -9.48
N MET A 86 0.94 11.42 -9.74
CA MET A 86 1.92 10.99 -10.74
C MET A 86 1.33 10.95 -12.17
N HIS A 87 0.13 10.39 -12.35
CA HIS A 87 -0.48 10.19 -13.68
C HIS A 87 -1.96 10.58 -13.76
N ARG A 88 -2.41 11.52 -12.93
CA ARG A 88 -3.79 12.02 -12.87
C ARG A 88 -4.78 10.87 -12.63
N THR A 89 -6.00 10.97 -13.17
CA THR A 89 -7.09 10.01 -12.92
C THR A 89 -6.68 8.55 -13.16
N TRP A 90 -5.98 8.27 -14.26
CA TRP A 90 -5.48 6.93 -14.57
C TRP A 90 -4.49 6.41 -13.55
N GLY A 91 -3.55 7.25 -13.09
CA GLY A 91 -2.60 6.86 -12.06
C GLY A 91 -3.25 6.49 -10.74
N GLY A 92 -4.28 7.25 -10.33
CA GLY A 92 -5.03 6.96 -9.10
C GLY A 92 -5.79 5.64 -9.19
N ILE A 93 -6.52 5.41 -10.28
CA ILE A 93 -7.27 4.17 -10.51
C ILE A 93 -6.31 2.96 -10.51
N VAL A 94 -5.20 3.06 -11.23
CA VAL A 94 -4.23 1.98 -11.35
C VAL A 94 -3.54 1.70 -10.02
N ALA A 95 -3.10 2.74 -9.30
CA ALA A 95 -2.48 2.58 -7.99
C ALA A 95 -3.43 1.94 -6.98
N GLY A 96 -4.67 2.42 -6.90
CA GLY A 96 -5.70 1.87 -6.01
C GLY A 96 -6.07 0.43 -6.38
N ALA A 97 -6.25 0.13 -7.67
CA ALA A 97 -6.56 -1.21 -8.13
C ALA A 97 -5.41 -2.19 -7.85
N LEU A 98 -4.17 -1.84 -8.20
CA LEU A 98 -3.00 -2.69 -8.00
C LEU A 98 -2.63 -2.89 -6.54
N PHE A 99 -3.10 -2.02 -5.65
CA PHE A 99 -2.96 -2.21 -4.21
C PHE A 99 -3.79 -3.42 -3.71
N VAL A 100 -5.01 -3.60 -4.25
CA VAL A 100 -5.97 -4.63 -3.81
C VAL A 100 -5.90 -5.91 -4.66
N LEU A 101 -5.59 -5.76 -5.95
CA LEU A 101 -5.67 -6.81 -6.96
C LEU A 101 -4.79 -8.04 -6.66
N PRO A 102 -3.55 -7.93 -6.15
CA PRO A 102 -2.74 -9.10 -5.77
C PRO A 102 -3.42 -9.99 -4.73
N SER A 103 -4.01 -9.39 -3.69
CA SER A 103 -4.73 -10.12 -2.65
C SER A 103 -6.01 -10.78 -3.20
N LEU A 104 -6.73 -10.08 -4.08
CA LEU A 104 -7.91 -10.64 -4.75
C LEU A 104 -7.54 -11.86 -5.61
N LEU A 105 -6.49 -11.76 -6.42
CA LEU A 105 -6.02 -12.87 -7.25
C LEU A 105 -5.56 -14.05 -6.39
N LEU A 106 -4.89 -13.79 -5.26
CA LEU A 106 -4.49 -14.83 -4.33
C LEU A 106 -5.71 -15.56 -3.74
N LEU A 107 -6.75 -14.82 -3.34
CA LEU A 107 -7.99 -15.40 -2.82
C LEU A 107 -8.72 -16.24 -3.86
N ILE A 108 -8.83 -15.75 -5.11
CA ILE A 108 -9.43 -16.50 -6.21
C ILE A 108 -8.62 -17.78 -6.48
N GLY A 109 -7.29 -17.68 -6.51
CA GLY A 109 -6.41 -18.82 -6.70
C GLY A 109 -6.58 -19.88 -5.59
N LEU A 110 -6.57 -19.46 -4.32
CA LEU A 110 -6.81 -20.35 -3.19
C LEU A 110 -8.20 -20.97 -3.22
N SER A 111 -9.23 -20.19 -3.56
CA SER A 111 -10.60 -20.69 -3.71
C SER A 111 -10.73 -21.72 -4.82
N TRP A 112 -10.03 -21.52 -5.94
CA TRP A 112 -10.01 -22.47 -7.04
C TRP A 112 -9.31 -23.77 -6.63
N VAL A 113 -8.15 -23.67 -5.96
CA VAL A 113 -7.44 -24.82 -5.38
C VAL A 113 -8.33 -25.58 -4.39
N TYR A 114 -9.07 -24.86 -3.55
CA TYR A 114 -10.01 -25.48 -2.62
C TYR A 114 -11.11 -26.28 -3.32
N ILE A 115 -11.70 -25.75 -4.39
CA ILE A 115 -12.74 -26.46 -5.15
C ILE A 115 -12.14 -27.68 -5.89
N ALA A 116 -10.91 -27.55 -6.42
CA ALA A 116 -10.28 -28.61 -7.20
C ALA A 116 -9.69 -29.75 -6.35
N PHE A 117 -9.20 -29.44 -5.13
CA PHE A 117 -8.44 -30.38 -4.29
C PHE A 117 -9.02 -30.55 -2.87
N GLY A 118 -10.20 -29.99 -2.58
CA GLY A 118 -10.80 -29.94 -1.25
C GLY A 118 -11.13 -31.30 -0.63
N ASP A 119 -11.37 -32.32 -1.45
CA ASP A 119 -11.67 -33.68 -1.00
C ASP A 119 -10.42 -34.49 -0.58
N MET A 120 -9.22 -33.95 -0.78
CA MET A 120 -7.99 -34.64 -0.40
C MET A 120 -7.87 -34.70 1.14
N PRO A 121 -7.65 -35.87 1.76
CA PRO A 121 -7.64 -36.03 3.22
C PRO A 121 -6.67 -35.09 3.96
N LEU A 122 -5.55 -34.75 3.30
CA LEU A 122 -4.56 -33.78 3.77
C LEU A 122 -5.16 -32.37 3.92
N VAL A 123 -5.96 -31.93 2.94
CA VAL A 123 -6.59 -30.61 2.90
C VAL A 123 -7.67 -30.52 3.98
N THR A 124 -8.50 -31.55 4.12
CA THR A 124 -9.51 -31.64 5.18
C THR A 124 -8.90 -31.59 6.58
N GLY A 125 -7.80 -32.30 6.81
CA GLY A 125 -7.06 -32.25 8.08
C GLY A 125 -6.48 -30.87 8.39
N LEU A 126 -5.90 -30.20 7.38
CA LEU A 126 -5.41 -28.83 7.51
C LEU A 126 -6.53 -27.85 7.87
N PHE A 127 -7.68 -27.91 7.20
CA PHE A 127 -8.83 -27.06 7.53
C PHE A 127 -9.39 -27.31 8.93
N TYR A 128 -9.35 -28.55 9.40
CA TYR A 128 -9.72 -28.89 10.78
C TYR A 128 -8.82 -28.20 11.82
N GLY A 129 -7.53 -28.01 11.51
CA GLY A 129 -6.61 -27.25 12.36
C GLY A 129 -6.75 -25.73 12.22
N ILE A 130 -6.98 -25.22 11.01
CA ILE A 130 -7.08 -23.77 10.76
C ILE A 130 -8.36 -23.17 11.35
N LYS A 131 -9.51 -23.84 11.22
CA LYS A 131 -10.81 -23.34 11.74
C LYS A 131 -10.76 -22.89 13.21
N PRO A 132 -10.31 -23.71 14.18
CA PRO A 132 -10.23 -23.29 15.57
C PRO A 132 -9.17 -22.20 15.80
N ALA A 133 -8.04 -22.22 15.07
CA ALA A 133 -7.02 -21.18 15.18
C ALA A 133 -7.55 -19.80 14.74
N VAL A 134 -8.23 -19.74 13.59
CA VAL A 134 -8.88 -18.52 13.11
C VAL A 134 -9.96 -18.05 14.08
N THR A 135 -10.78 -18.98 14.59
CA THR A 135 -11.81 -18.67 15.59
C THR A 135 -11.19 -18.05 16.85
N ALA A 136 -10.10 -18.62 17.37
CA ALA A 136 -9.39 -18.09 18.52
C ALA A 136 -8.84 -16.67 18.27
N ILE A 137 -8.27 -16.41 17.09
CA ILE A 137 -7.76 -15.08 16.70
C ILE A 137 -8.90 -14.06 16.63
N VAL A 138 -10.02 -14.42 16.00
CA VAL A 138 -11.19 -13.53 15.86
C VAL A 138 -11.79 -13.23 17.24
N VAL A 139 -11.94 -14.24 18.09
CA VAL A 139 -12.43 -14.07 19.47
C VAL A 139 -11.48 -13.17 20.27
N GLN A 140 -10.17 -13.38 20.16
CA GLN A 140 -9.17 -12.54 20.83
C GLN A 140 -9.22 -11.09 20.33
N ALA A 141 -9.37 -10.86 19.03
CA ALA A 141 -9.53 -9.52 18.46
C ALA A 141 -10.81 -8.84 18.95
N ALA A 142 -11.93 -9.56 18.95
CA ALA A 142 -13.22 -9.05 19.46
C ALA A 142 -13.13 -8.71 20.95
N HIS A 143 -12.51 -9.59 21.76
CA HIS A 143 -12.29 -9.33 23.18
C HIS A 143 -11.41 -8.11 23.41
N ARG A 144 -10.34 -7.91 22.64
CA ARG A 144 -9.48 -6.72 22.73
C ARG A 144 -10.22 -5.43 22.38
N ILE A 145 -11.11 -5.45 21.38
CA ILE A 145 -11.90 -4.27 20.98
C ILE A 145 -12.97 -3.94 22.02
N GLY A 146 -13.59 -4.97 22.63
CA GLY A 146 -14.63 -4.80 23.66
C GLY A 146 -14.10 -4.51 25.07
N SER A 147 -12.80 -4.68 25.32
CA SER A 147 -12.21 -4.43 26.64
C SER A 147 -12.05 -2.92 26.90
N PRO A 148 -12.42 -2.40 28.08
CA PRO A 148 -12.22 -1.00 28.42
C PRO A 148 -10.75 -0.59 28.32
N PRO A 149 -10.44 0.62 27.81
CA PRO A 149 -9.07 1.12 27.81
C PRO A 149 -8.53 1.19 29.25
N PRO A 150 -7.25 0.88 29.48
CA PRO A 150 -6.68 0.90 30.82
C PRO A 150 -6.78 2.31 31.44
N PRO A 151 -7.01 2.40 32.76
CA PRO A 151 -7.14 3.69 33.44
C PRO A 151 -5.85 4.49 33.29
N LYS A 152 -5.96 5.74 32.82
CA LYS A 152 -4.84 6.69 32.78
C LYS A 152 -4.51 7.09 34.21
N THR A 153 -3.39 6.63 34.76
CA THR A 153 -2.81 7.21 35.98
C THR A 153 -2.24 8.59 35.63
N PRO A 154 -2.71 9.68 36.26
CA PRO A 154 -2.09 11.00 36.10
C PRO A 154 -0.67 11.00 36.73
N PRO A 155 0.23 11.89 36.25
CA PRO A 155 1.58 12.05 36.77
C PRO A 155 1.61 12.63 38.20
#